data_AF-A0A0B1RXL8-F1
#
_entry.id   AF-A0A0B1RXL8-F1
#
_cell.length_a   1.000
_cell.length_b   1.000
_cell.length_c   1.000
_cell.angle_alpha   90.00
_cell.angle_beta   90.00
_cell.angle_gamma   90.00
#
_symmetry.space_group_name_H-M   'P 1'
#
loop_
_entity.id
_entity.type
_entity.pdbx_description
1 polymer ?
#
loop_
_entity_poly.entity_id
_entity_poly.type
_entity_poly.pdbx_seq_one_letter_code
_entity_poly.pdbx_strand_id
1 'polypeptide(L)'
;MNFEKIEQWNSDSLPIFEPGLDEIVFAARGRNLHFITDIPKAIREADLIFISVNTPTKTYGRGKGMAPDLKYVESVSRTIAEHAVGPKIVVEKSTVPVRAAESINAILREAQRNDPRLKFQVLSNPEFLAEGTAISDLSNPDRVLIGGESSPEGIELLFLRTMVLEHSRE
;
A
#
# COMPACT_ATOMS: atom_id res chain seq x y z
N MET A 1 12.82 1.74 9.09
CA MET A 1 11.65 1.88 9.97
C MET A 1 11.75 3.19 10.74
N ASN A 2 10.67 3.94 10.92
CA ASN A 2 10.66 5.14 11.76
C ASN A 2 9.78 4.89 13.00
N PHE A 3 10.42 4.51 14.10
CA PHE A 3 9.72 4.16 15.35
C PHE A 3 9.03 5.39 15.97
N GLU A 4 9.70 6.54 15.97
CA GLU A 4 9.15 7.80 16.50
C GLU A 4 7.85 8.19 15.81
N LYS A 5 7.76 8.00 14.48
CA LYS A 5 6.54 8.30 13.72
C LYS A 5 5.38 7.37 14.10
N ILE A 6 5.66 6.10 14.40
CA ILE A 6 4.63 5.16 14.85
C ILE A 6 4.16 5.48 16.27
N GLU A 7 5.07 5.88 17.16
CA GLU A 7 4.70 6.38 18.49
C GLU A 7 3.82 7.63 18.40
N GLN A 8 4.14 8.56 17.49
CA GLN A 8 3.31 9.74 17.24
C GLN A 8 1.89 9.37 16.75
N TRP A 9 1.77 8.41 15.82
CA TRP A 9 0.47 7.90 15.38
C TRP A 9 -0.34 7.20 16.50
N ASN A 10 0.33 6.69 17.53
CA ASN A 10 -0.29 6.12 18.72
C ASN A 10 -0.51 7.13 19.86
N SER A 11 -0.06 8.38 19.69
CA SER A 11 -0.20 9.47 20.66
C SER A 11 -1.37 10.41 20.32
N ASP A 12 -1.67 11.36 21.19
CA ASP A 12 -2.70 12.39 20.93
C ASP A 12 -2.20 13.52 20.01
N SER A 13 -0.94 13.45 19.54
CA SER A 13 -0.35 14.39 18.59
C SER A 13 0.10 13.65 17.34
N LEU A 14 -0.72 13.68 16.29
CA LEU A 14 -0.42 13.00 15.03
C LEU A 14 0.83 13.61 14.33
N PRO A 15 1.58 12.81 13.56
CA PRO A 15 2.83 13.25 12.91
C PRO A 15 2.62 14.15 11.68
N ILE A 16 1.37 14.35 11.26
CA ILE A 16 0.98 15.19 10.14
C ILE A 16 -0.31 15.94 10.52
N PHE A 17 -0.51 17.10 9.92
CA PHE A 17 -1.74 17.87 10.05
C PHE A 17 -2.57 17.74 8.77
N GLU A 18 -3.81 17.32 8.90
CA GLU A 18 -4.78 17.23 7.81
C GLU A 18 -6.19 17.47 8.38
N PRO A 19 -6.99 18.39 7.81
CA PRO A 19 -8.32 18.69 8.34
C PRO A 19 -9.22 17.44 8.44
N GLY A 20 -9.73 17.15 9.64
CA GLY A 20 -10.61 16.01 9.92
C GLY A 20 -9.90 14.67 10.18
N LEU A 21 -8.57 14.59 10.02
CA LEU A 21 -7.82 13.35 10.23
C LEU A 21 -7.85 12.89 11.70
N ASP A 22 -7.68 13.82 12.64
CA ASP A 22 -7.65 13.53 14.08
C ASP A 22 -8.94 12.81 14.53
N GLU A 23 -10.10 13.31 14.10
CA GLU A 23 -11.41 12.74 14.44
C GLU A 23 -11.53 11.28 13.99
N ILE A 24 -11.11 10.99 12.75
CA ILE A 24 -11.17 9.65 12.16
C ILE A 24 -10.19 8.71 12.87
N VAL A 25 -8.95 9.15 13.05
CA VAL A 25 -7.90 8.33 13.66
C VAL A 25 -8.25 8.02 15.11
N PHE A 26 -8.64 9.00 15.91
CA PHE A 26 -8.97 8.77 17.31
C PHE A 26 -10.24 7.93 17.50
N ALA A 27 -11.21 8.00 16.59
CA ALA A 27 -12.40 7.16 16.65
C ALA A 27 -12.16 5.68 16.28
N ALA A 28 -11.18 5.41 15.41
CA ALA A 28 -10.87 4.06 14.89
C ALA A 28 -9.69 3.38 15.58
N ARG A 29 -8.72 4.16 16.10
CA ARG A 29 -7.49 3.64 16.70
C ARG A 29 -7.79 2.73 17.89
N GLY A 30 -7.20 1.54 17.87
CA GLY A 30 -7.41 0.51 18.89
C GLY A 30 -8.66 -0.36 18.69
N ARG A 31 -9.50 -0.06 17.67
CA ARG A 31 -10.66 -0.89 17.29
C ARG A 31 -10.36 -1.72 16.05
N ASN A 32 -10.17 -1.04 14.93
CA ASN A 32 -9.87 -1.64 13.62
C ASN A 32 -8.73 -0.91 12.89
N LEU A 33 -8.15 0.12 13.52
CA LEU A 33 -6.94 0.81 13.07
C LEU A 33 -5.84 0.63 14.11
N HIS A 34 -4.70 0.11 13.69
CA HIS A 34 -3.54 -0.10 14.55
C HIS A 34 -2.27 0.38 13.85
N PHE A 35 -1.41 1.11 14.57
CA PHE A 35 -0.08 1.47 14.12
C PHE A 35 0.94 0.63 14.87
N ILE A 36 1.65 -0.23 14.16
CA ILE A 36 2.57 -1.21 14.76
C ILE A 36 3.94 -1.15 14.08
N THR A 37 4.93 -1.70 14.76
CA THR A 37 6.31 -1.83 14.26
C THR A 37 6.70 -3.27 13.91
N ASP A 38 5.90 -4.26 14.33
CA ASP A 38 6.07 -5.67 13.97
C ASP A 38 5.54 -5.93 12.54
N ILE A 39 6.32 -5.51 11.55
CA ILE A 39 6.04 -5.74 10.12
C ILE A 39 5.88 -7.24 9.81
N PRO A 40 6.77 -8.15 10.27
CA PRO A 40 6.62 -9.57 9.95
C PRO A 40 5.27 -10.15 10.39
N LYS A 41 4.79 -9.77 11.59
CA LYS A 41 3.47 -10.20 12.06
C LYS A 41 2.35 -9.65 11.19
N ALA A 42 2.35 -8.34 10.89
CA ALA A 42 1.33 -7.74 10.01
C ALA A 42 1.27 -8.42 8.64
N ILE A 43 2.43 -8.72 8.03
CA ILE A 43 2.48 -9.39 6.72
C ILE A 43 1.88 -10.80 6.77
N ARG A 44 2.15 -11.56 7.85
CA ARG A 44 1.59 -12.91 8.01
C ARG A 44 0.07 -12.89 8.10
N GLU A 45 -0.47 -11.95 8.86
CA GLU A 45 -1.89 -11.85 9.19
C GLU A 45 -2.73 -11.17 8.09
N ALA A 46 -2.14 -10.29 7.28
CA ALA A 46 -2.87 -9.53 6.27
C ALA A 46 -3.31 -10.38 5.07
N ASP A 47 -4.54 -10.19 4.59
CA ASP A 47 -4.97 -10.70 3.27
C ASP A 47 -4.54 -9.77 2.13
N LEU A 48 -4.55 -8.46 2.41
CA LEU A 48 -4.21 -7.38 1.49
C LEU A 48 -3.17 -6.45 2.12
N ILE A 49 -2.10 -6.15 1.37
CA ILE A 49 -0.96 -5.34 1.82
C ILE A 49 -0.77 -4.15 0.88
N PHE A 50 -0.92 -2.94 1.38
CA PHE A 50 -0.58 -1.72 0.64
C PHE A 50 0.92 -1.40 0.79
N ILE A 51 1.58 -1.10 -0.33
CA ILE A 51 2.92 -0.51 -0.37
C ILE A 51 2.76 0.99 -0.64
N SER A 52 2.97 1.80 0.39
CA SER A 52 2.85 3.27 0.37
C SER A 52 4.12 3.93 0.89
N VAL A 53 5.26 3.55 0.29
CA VAL A 53 6.57 4.11 0.61
C VAL A 53 6.99 5.13 -0.44
N ASN A 54 7.85 6.06 -0.04
CA ASN A 54 8.37 7.09 -0.95
C ASN A 54 9.21 6.47 -2.07
N THR A 55 9.13 7.04 -3.27
CA THR A 55 10.02 6.76 -4.40
C THR A 55 10.76 8.04 -4.79
N PRO A 56 11.74 8.50 -3.99
CA PRO A 56 12.40 9.78 -4.23
C PRO A 56 13.10 9.78 -5.59
N THR A 57 13.24 10.96 -6.20
CA THR A 57 13.97 11.10 -7.46
C THR A 57 15.44 10.70 -7.28
N LYS A 58 15.98 9.92 -8.22
CA LYS A 58 17.36 9.45 -8.20
C LYS A 58 18.34 10.63 -8.20
N THR A 59 19.30 10.60 -7.29
CA THR A 59 20.38 11.61 -7.19
C THR A 59 21.66 11.21 -7.93
N TYR A 60 21.73 9.98 -8.46
CA TYR A 60 22.88 9.43 -9.17
C TYR A 60 22.46 8.42 -10.27
N GLY A 61 23.41 8.09 -11.15
CA GLY A 61 23.23 7.08 -12.20
C GLY A 61 22.27 7.48 -13.33
N ARG A 62 21.82 6.48 -14.11
CA ARG A 62 20.87 6.69 -15.22
C ARG A 62 19.54 7.21 -14.69
N GLY A 63 19.04 8.30 -15.29
CA GLY A 63 17.81 8.98 -14.87
C GLY A 63 17.99 9.90 -13.67
N LYS A 64 19.22 10.30 -13.33
CA LYS A 64 19.49 11.30 -12.28
C LYS A 64 18.64 12.56 -12.48
N GLY A 65 17.98 13.00 -11.41
CA GLY A 65 17.12 14.19 -11.39
C GLY A 65 15.75 14.01 -12.04
N MET A 66 15.44 12.84 -12.60
CA MET A 66 14.18 12.60 -13.34
C MET A 66 13.46 11.31 -12.96
N ALA A 67 14.20 10.20 -12.78
CA ALA A 67 13.62 8.89 -12.55
C ALA A 67 13.42 8.62 -11.05
N PRO A 68 12.36 7.88 -10.66
CA PRO A 68 12.16 7.44 -9.28
C PRO A 68 13.20 6.38 -8.85
N ASP A 69 13.59 6.42 -7.59
CA ASP A 69 14.38 5.39 -6.92
C ASP A 69 13.44 4.36 -6.28
N LEU A 70 13.40 3.16 -6.84
CA LEU A 70 12.50 2.07 -6.41
C LEU A 70 13.04 1.26 -5.23
N LYS A 71 14.21 1.59 -4.66
CA LYS A 71 14.86 0.78 -3.61
C LYS A 71 13.96 0.45 -2.43
N TYR A 72 13.08 1.37 -2.03
CA TYR A 72 12.18 1.17 -0.89
C TYR A 72 11.03 0.25 -1.25
N VAL A 73 10.45 0.41 -2.44
CA VAL A 73 9.41 -0.50 -2.97
C VAL A 73 9.95 -1.92 -3.07
N GLU A 74 11.15 -2.08 -3.64
CA GLU A 74 11.82 -3.38 -3.76
C GLU A 74 12.18 -3.97 -2.39
N SER A 75 12.65 -3.15 -1.46
CA SER A 75 12.95 -3.60 -0.09
C SER A 75 11.70 -4.15 0.59
N VAL A 76 10.58 -3.42 0.53
CA VAL A 76 9.32 -3.87 1.11
C VAL A 76 8.81 -5.13 0.42
N SER A 77 8.94 -5.22 -0.90
CA SER A 77 8.55 -6.41 -1.68
C SER A 77 9.31 -7.66 -1.23
N ARG A 78 10.62 -7.53 -0.94
CA ARG A 78 11.43 -8.62 -0.39
C ARG A 78 10.99 -9.00 1.02
N THR A 79 10.69 -8.02 1.88
CA THR A 79 10.17 -8.29 3.23
C THR A 79 8.80 -9.00 3.19
N ILE A 80 7.94 -8.65 2.23
CA ILE A 80 6.68 -9.37 1.99
C ILE A 80 6.96 -10.81 1.58
N ALA A 81 7.83 -11.03 0.58
CA ALA A 81 8.21 -12.37 0.15
C ALA A 81 8.79 -13.24 1.29
N GLU A 82 9.57 -12.64 2.20
CA GLU A 82 10.21 -13.34 3.32
C GLU A 82 9.23 -13.77 4.42
N HIS A 83 8.18 -12.99 4.67
CA HIS A 83 7.29 -13.20 5.81
C HIS A 83 5.87 -13.63 5.45
N ALA A 84 5.48 -13.54 4.19
CA ALA A 84 4.15 -13.96 3.75
C ALA A 84 3.93 -15.46 4.03
N VAL A 85 2.68 -15.77 4.40
CA VAL A 85 2.21 -17.15 4.54
C VAL A 85 0.92 -17.27 3.74
N GLY A 86 0.92 -18.18 2.76
CA GLY A 86 -0.24 -18.41 1.90
C GLY A 86 -0.48 -17.29 0.88
N PRO A 87 -1.71 -17.20 0.34
CA PRO A 87 -2.08 -16.19 -0.65
C PRO A 87 -2.14 -14.77 -0.06
N LYS A 88 -1.68 -13.77 -0.82
CA LYS A 88 -1.71 -12.35 -0.46
C LYS A 88 -1.99 -11.47 -1.68
N ILE A 89 -2.74 -10.40 -1.49
CA ILE A 89 -2.90 -9.32 -2.48
C ILE A 89 -1.97 -8.18 -2.09
N VAL A 90 -1.09 -7.75 -3.00
CA VAL A 90 -0.16 -6.65 -2.78
C VAL A 90 -0.55 -5.48 -3.66
N VAL A 91 -0.84 -4.34 -3.05
CA VAL A 91 -1.34 -3.16 -3.75
C VAL A 91 -0.30 -2.06 -3.71
N GLU A 92 0.20 -1.68 -4.87
CA GLU A 92 1.07 -0.53 -5.04
C GLU A 92 0.22 0.75 -5.04
N LYS A 93 0.50 1.66 -4.10
CA LYS A 93 -0.22 2.93 -3.95
C LYS A 93 0.78 4.08 -4.00
N SER A 94 1.01 4.63 -5.20
CA SER A 94 1.91 5.78 -5.44
C SER A 94 1.30 6.79 -6.42
N THR A 95 1.81 8.02 -6.36
CA THR A 95 1.45 9.16 -7.21
C THR A 95 2.16 9.16 -8.57
N VAL A 96 3.20 8.32 -8.76
CA VAL A 96 3.97 8.27 -10.02
C VAL A 96 4.25 6.81 -10.42
N PRO A 97 3.36 6.16 -11.21
CA PRO A 97 3.51 4.76 -11.58
C PRO A 97 4.44 4.62 -12.79
N VAL A 98 5.76 4.62 -12.55
CA VAL A 98 6.71 4.16 -13.57
C VAL A 98 7.33 2.85 -13.08
N ARG A 99 6.73 1.73 -13.51
CA ARG A 99 7.28 0.37 -13.38
C ARG A 99 7.45 -0.17 -11.94
N ALA A 100 6.86 0.49 -10.93
CA ALA A 100 6.87 0.01 -9.56
C ALA A 100 6.17 -1.36 -9.43
N ALA A 101 4.95 -1.49 -9.98
CA ALA A 101 4.21 -2.76 -10.00
C ALA A 101 4.96 -3.88 -10.73
N GLU A 102 5.67 -3.58 -11.82
CA GLU A 102 6.53 -4.57 -12.51
C GLU A 102 7.66 -5.08 -11.61
N SER A 103 8.33 -4.17 -10.87
CA SER A 103 9.41 -4.52 -9.95
C SER A 103 8.92 -5.38 -8.78
N ILE A 104 7.78 -5.00 -8.19
CA ILE A 104 7.10 -5.79 -7.15
C ILE A 104 6.78 -7.20 -7.69
N ASN A 105 6.15 -7.28 -8.87
CA ASN A 105 5.81 -8.55 -9.51
C ASN A 105 7.03 -9.44 -9.75
N ALA A 106 8.14 -8.88 -10.23
CA ALA A 106 9.35 -9.65 -10.47
C ALA A 106 9.89 -10.31 -9.19
N ILE A 107 9.92 -9.57 -8.09
CA ILE A 107 10.39 -10.07 -6.78
C ILE A 107 9.43 -11.13 -6.23
N LEU A 108 8.13 -10.85 -6.22
CA LEU A 108 7.14 -11.75 -5.63
C LEU A 108 6.96 -13.04 -6.44
N ARG A 109 7.00 -12.97 -7.77
CA ARG A 109 6.95 -14.16 -8.64
C ARG A 109 8.15 -15.08 -8.41
N GLU A 110 9.32 -14.52 -8.15
CA GLU A 110 10.50 -15.31 -7.81
C GLU A 110 10.33 -16.04 -6.47
N ALA A 111 9.72 -15.39 -5.47
CA ALA A 111 9.36 -16.05 -4.22
C ALA A 111 8.37 -17.21 -4.42
N GLN A 112 7.37 -17.04 -5.29
CA GLN A 112 6.39 -18.10 -5.62
C GLN A 112 7.02 -19.30 -6.33
N ARG A 113 8.06 -19.09 -7.14
CA ARG A 113 8.80 -20.19 -7.77
C ARG A 113 9.55 -21.04 -6.74
N ASN A 114 10.04 -20.40 -5.68
CA ASN A 114 10.79 -21.05 -4.61
C ASN A 114 9.87 -21.71 -3.56
N ASP A 115 8.66 -21.19 -3.35
CA ASP A 115 7.65 -21.79 -2.48
C ASP A 115 6.26 -21.81 -3.15
N PRO A 116 5.80 -22.98 -3.65
CA PRO A 116 4.51 -23.12 -4.30
C PRO A 116 3.29 -22.80 -3.42
N ARG A 117 3.47 -22.69 -2.10
CA ARG A 117 2.39 -22.31 -1.16
C ARG A 117 2.12 -20.81 -1.20
N LEU A 118 3.09 -20.00 -1.65
CA LEU A 118 2.93 -18.56 -1.80
C LEU A 118 2.17 -18.25 -3.08
N LYS A 119 1.16 -17.38 -2.97
CA LYS A 119 0.42 -16.86 -4.11
C LYS A 119 0.28 -15.36 -3.97
N PHE A 120 0.86 -14.59 -4.88
CA PHE A 120 0.73 -13.14 -4.88
C PHE A 120 -0.11 -12.67 -6.06
N GLN A 121 -0.97 -11.68 -5.80
CA GLN A 121 -1.63 -10.88 -6.83
C GLN A 121 -1.20 -9.44 -6.63
N VAL A 122 -0.61 -8.82 -7.65
CA VAL A 122 -0.14 -7.44 -7.57
C VAL A 122 -1.13 -6.53 -8.28
N LEU A 123 -1.63 -5.55 -7.55
CA LEU A 123 -2.50 -4.49 -8.06
C LEU A 123 -1.79 -3.14 -8.00
N SER A 124 -2.15 -2.24 -8.89
CA SER A 124 -1.84 -0.81 -8.76
C SER A 124 -3.11 -0.07 -8.41
N ASN A 125 -3.10 0.67 -7.30
CA ASN A 125 -4.19 1.55 -6.88
C ASN A 125 -3.60 2.93 -6.57
N PRO A 126 -3.33 3.75 -7.61
CA PRO A 126 -2.77 5.08 -7.40
C PRO A 126 -3.69 5.95 -6.54
N GLU A 127 -3.08 6.93 -5.90
CA GLU A 127 -3.75 7.88 -5.03
C GLU A 127 -3.77 9.26 -5.69
N PHE A 128 -4.87 9.98 -5.50
CA PHE A 128 -5.15 11.27 -6.14
C PHE A 128 -5.48 12.33 -5.08
N LEU A 129 -4.83 12.26 -3.92
CA LEU A 129 -5.10 13.14 -2.79
C LEU A 129 -4.30 14.43 -2.92
N ALA A 130 -4.87 15.53 -2.43
CA ALA A 130 -4.13 16.77 -2.22
C ALA A 130 -3.97 17.05 -0.72
N GLU A 131 -2.79 17.57 -0.33
CA GLU A 131 -2.54 18.00 1.05
C GLU A 131 -3.54 19.11 1.45
N GLY A 132 -4.14 18.96 2.62
CA GLY A 132 -5.17 19.87 3.13
C GLY A 132 -6.61 19.53 2.72
N THR A 133 -6.81 18.61 1.78
CA THR A 133 -8.14 18.07 1.41
C THR A 133 -8.21 16.54 1.40
N ALA A 134 -7.19 15.83 1.89
CA ALA A 134 -7.04 14.39 1.73
C ALA A 134 -8.22 13.59 2.31
N ILE A 135 -8.80 14.04 3.44
CA ILE A 135 -9.99 13.39 4.02
C ILE A 135 -11.22 13.55 3.12
N SER A 136 -11.42 14.74 2.56
CA SER A 136 -12.51 15.00 1.60
C SER A 136 -12.32 14.19 0.32
N ASP A 137 -11.09 14.17 -0.21
CA ASP A 137 -10.74 13.47 -1.46
C ASP A 137 -10.89 11.95 -1.31
N LEU A 138 -10.57 11.39 -0.13
CA LEU A 138 -10.80 9.97 0.18
C LEU A 138 -12.28 9.62 0.30
N SER A 139 -13.09 10.54 0.85
CA SER A 139 -14.52 10.31 1.08
C SER A 139 -15.35 10.52 -0.19
N ASN A 140 -14.91 11.44 -1.06
CA ASN A 140 -15.61 11.82 -2.29
C ASN A 140 -14.66 11.83 -3.49
N PRO A 141 -14.04 10.69 -3.84
CA PRO A 141 -13.10 10.66 -4.96
C PRO A 141 -13.85 10.81 -6.29
N ASP A 142 -13.30 11.62 -7.21
CA ASP A 142 -13.80 11.69 -8.59
C ASP A 142 -13.78 10.31 -9.27
N ARG A 143 -12.77 9.50 -8.95
CA ARG A 143 -12.61 8.11 -9.38
C ARG A 143 -11.66 7.34 -8.48
N VAL A 144 -11.85 6.03 -8.40
CA VAL A 144 -10.87 5.09 -7.87
C VAL A 144 -10.32 4.27 -9.04
N LEU A 145 -9.00 4.35 -9.27
CA LEU A 145 -8.34 3.59 -10.32
C LEU A 145 -7.68 2.35 -9.72
N ILE A 146 -7.97 1.18 -10.28
CA ILE A 146 -7.34 -0.09 -9.91
C ILE A 146 -6.91 -0.79 -11.19
N GLY A 147 -5.63 -1.13 -11.27
CA GLY A 147 -5.06 -1.96 -12.33
C GLY A 147 -4.55 -3.28 -11.77
N GLY A 148 -4.65 -4.35 -12.56
CA GLY A 148 -4.18 -5.68 -12.20
C GLY A 148 -3.90 -6.51 -13.44
N GLU A 149 -3.41 -7.74 -13.24
CA GLU A 149 -3.23 -8.69 -14.34
C GLU A 149 -4.59 -9.12 -14.91
N SER A 150 -4.64 -9.38 -16.22
CA SER A 150 -5.85 -9.87 -16.91
C SER A 150 -6.09 -11.37 -16.73
N SER A 151 -5.58 -11.96 -15.63
CA SER A 151 -5.89 -13.35 -15.27
C SER A 151 -7.33 -13.44 -14.72
N PRO A 152 -7.97 -14.63 -14.75
CA PRO A 152 -9.29 -14.82 -14.15
C PRO A 152 -9.32 -14.36 -12.67
N GLU A 153 -8.29 -14.67 -11.90
CA GLU A 153 -8.15 -14.26 -10.51
C GLU A 153 -7.97 -12.74 -10.37
N GLY A 154 -7.16 -12.13 -11.24
CA GLY A 154 -6.97 -10.68 -11.26
C GLY A 154 -8.27 -9.94 -11.60
N ILE A 155 -9.05 -10.47 -12.54
CA ILE A 155 -10.36 -9.95 -12.92
C ILE A 155 -11.36 -10.09 -11.76
N GLU A 156 -11.43 -11.24 -11.10
CA GLU A 156 -12.30 -11.46 -9.94
C GLU A 156 -12.00 -10.45 -8.81
N LEU A 157 -10.72 -10.21 -8.53
CA LEU A 157 -10.30 -9.20 -7.55
C LEU A 157 -10.66 -7.76 -7.93
N LEU A 158 -10.65 -7.43 -9.23
CA LEU A 158 -11.10 -6.14 -9.72
C LEU A 158 -12.62 -5.96 -9.54
N PHE A 159 -13.40 -7.04 -9.61
CA PHE A 159 -14.86 -7.04 -9.42
C PHE A 159 -15.29 -7.03 -7.95
N LEU A 160 -14.49 -7.59 -7.04
CA LEU A 160 -14.80 -7.66 -5.60
C LEU A 160 -14.99 -6.28 -4.91
N ARG A 161 -14.66 -5.17 -5.59
CA ARG A 161 -14.66 -3.82 -5.00
C ARG A 161 -15.81 -2.90 -5.41
N THR A 162 -16.80 -3.33 -6.21
CA THR A 162 -18.07 -2.59 -6.22
C THR A 162 -18.69 -2.59 -4.80
N MET A 163 -18.47 -3.64 -4.00
CA MET A 163 -19.09 -3.78 -2.67
C MET A 163 -18.43 -2.98 -1.53
N VAL A 164 -17.10 -2.78 -1.53
CA VAL A 164 -16.39 -2.11 -0.42
C VAL A 164 -16.67 -0.60 -0.38
N LEU A 165 -16.93 0.01 -1.54
CA LEU A 165 -17.34 1.42 -1.60
C LEU A 165 -18.82 1.61 -1.26
N GLU A 166 -19.68 0.61 -1.49
CA GLU A 166 -21.10 0.67 -1.12
C GLU A 166 -21.34 0.45 0.37
N HIS A 167 -20.59 -0.43 1.04
CA HIS A 167 -20.68 -0.60 2.51
C HIS A 167 -20.12 0.58 3.31
N SER A 168 -19.48 1.55 2.65
CA SER A 168 -19.05 2.81 3.27
C SER A 168 -20.12 3.91 3.20
N ARG A 169 -21.25 3.64 2.55
CA ARG A 169 -22.36 4.59 2.32
C ARG A 169 -23.63 4.26 3.12
N GLU A 170 -23.59 3.25 3.99
CA GLU A 170 -24.63 2.92 4.97
C GLU A 170 -24.10 3.10 6.39
#